data_AF-A0A4P1RWE6-F1
#
_entry.id   AF-A0A4P1RWE6-F1
#
_cell.length_a   1.000
_cell.length_b   1.000
_cell.length_c   1.000
_cell.angle_alpha   90.00
_cell.angle_beta   90.00
_cell.angle_gamma   90.00
#
_symmetry.space_group_name_H-M   'P 1'
#
loop_
_entity.id
_entity.type
_entity.pdbx_description
1 polymer ?
#
loop_
_entity_poly.entity_id
_entity_poly.type
_entity_poly.pdbx_seq_one_letter_code
_entity_poly.pdbx_strand_id
1 'polypeptide(L)'
;MAGSRKVKVVKQSDNSLAFNHAELVQVQPLAVVAPIVSSYNEKIRPVLDVVENLGRLNVAKEGIQLPTIVVVGDQSCGKSSVLESLAGISLPRRQGICTRVPLIMRLQNHSLPKPAELVLEFNDKTSRTDEANVSDAINNATDELVGGGKGISNHPLTLIVKENGVPDLTMADLPGITRVPVHGQPENVYDQIKDIIM
;
A
#
# COMPACT_ATOMS: atom_id res chain seq x y z
N MET A 1 38.73 80.17 -3.50
CA MET A 1 39.39 78.93 -3.06
C MET A 1 38.82 78.52 -1.71
N ALA A 2 38.52 77.22 -1.55
CA ALA A 2 38.23 76.44 -0.33
C ALA A 2 37.32 77.09 0.76
N GLY A 3 36.18 76.53 1.18
CA GLY A 3 35.85 75.12 1.37
C GLY A 3 35.46 74.92 2.85
N SER A 4 34.17 74.94 3.16
CA SER A 4 33.63 74.54 4.48
C SER A 4 32.18 74.11 4.32
N ARG A 5 31.95 72.81 4.07
CA ARG A 5 30.62 72.18 4.18
C ARG A 5 30.43 71.73 5.63
N LYS A 6 29.53 72.40 6.36
CA LYS A 6 29.00 71.90 7.64
C LYS A 6 27.92 70.86 7.36
N VAL A 7 28.19 69.63 7.76
CA VAL A 7 27.26 68.50 7.75
C VAL A 7 26.24 68.70 8.87
N LYS A 8 24.94 68.60 8.54
CA LYS A 8 23.85 68.67 9.52
C LYS A 8 23.46 67.24 9.91
N VAL A 9 23.56 66.97 11.20
CA VAL A 9 23.29 65.69 11.87
C VAL A 9 21.81 65.31 11.71
N VAL A 10 21.54 64.13 11.16
CA VAL A 10 20.23 63.46 11.24
C VAL A 10 20.35 62.42 12.35
N LYS A 11 19.51 62.57 13.39
CA LYS A 11 19.39 61.60 14.48
C LYS A 11 18.70 60.35 13.94
N GLN A 12 19.39 59.20 14.00
CA GLN A 12 18.79 57.89 13.77
C GLN A 12 18.52 57.29 15.15
N SER A 13 17.23 57.10 15.46
CA SER A 13 16.74 56.48 16.68
C SER A 13 16.85 54.96 16.59
N ASP A 14 17.14 54.36 17.74
CA ASP A 14 17.44 52.96 18.00
C ASP A 14 16.45 51.96 17.38
N ASN A 15 17.00 50.89 16.78
CA ASN A 15 16.34 49.60 16.81
C ASN A 15 17.41 48.51 16.91
N SER A 16 17.49 47.91 18.09
CA SER A 16 18.32 46.76 18.44
C SER A 16 17.88 45.53 17.64
N LEU A 17 18.78 44.99 16.82
CA LEU A 17 18.60 43.67 16.19
C LEU A 17 19.43 42.65 16.96
N ALA A 18 18.71 41.87 17.76
CA ALA A 18 19.21 40.80 18.59
C ALA A 18 19.68 39.59 17.77
N PHE A 19 20.72 38.96 18.31
CA PHE A 19 21.35 37.67 18.04
C PHE A 19 20.60 36.64 17.17
N ASN A 20 21.34 36.11 16.18
CA ASN A 20 21.04 34.93 15.38
C ASN A 20 20.58 33.75 16.26
N HIS A 21 19.33 33.32 16.12
CA HIS A 21 18.86 32.05 16.65
C HIS A 21 19.31 30.95 15.69
N ALA A 22 20.22 30.09 16.16
CA ALA A 22 20.48 28.80 15.53
C ALA A 22 19.15 28.04 15.47
N GLU A 23 18.76 27.62 14.28
CA GLU A 23 17.58 26.80 14.04
C GLU A 23 17.78 25.47 14.77
N LEU A 24 17.10 25.32 15.92
CA LEU A 24 17.10 24.09 16.70
C LEU A 24 16.43 23.01 15.83
N VAL A 25 17.24 22.09 15.29
CA VAL A 25 16.76 20.82 14.76
C VAL A 25 16.04 20.12 15.89
N GLN A 26 14.71 20.14 15.87
CA GLN A 26 13.90 19.33 16.77
C GLN A 26 14.18 17.86 16.43
N VAL A 27 15.05 17.24 17.20
CA VAL A 27 15.19 15.78 17.22
C VAL A 27 13.86 15.25 17.74
N GLN A 28 13.01 14.78 16.83
CA GLN A 28 11.80 14.07 17.21
C GLN A 28 12.21 12.88 18.09
N PRO A 29 11.55 12.65 19.24
CA PRO A 29 11.92 11.54 20.10
C PRO A 29 11.77 10.25 19.31
N LEU A 30 12.84 9.43 19.29
CA LEU A 30 12.78 8.04 18.83
C LEU A 30 11.57 7.41 19.52
N ALA A 31 10.53 7.10 18.75
CA ALA A 31 9.35 6.44 19.28
C ALA A 31 9.81 5.22 20.07
N VAL A 32 9.38 5.09 21.33
CA VAL A 32 9.71 3.91 22.14
C VAL A 32 8.95 2.73 21.51
N VAL A 33 9.64 2.01 20.63
CA VAL A 33 9.10 0.85 19.94
C VAL A 33 9.00 -0.30 20.94
N ALA A 34 7.83 -0.91 21.06
CA ALA A 34 7.62 -2.03 21.98
C ALA A 34 8.63 -3.16 21.69
N PRO A 35 9.16 -3.90 22.70
CA PRO A 35 10.19 -4.93 22.48
C PRO A 35 9.83 -6.01 21.47
N ILE A 36 8.53 -6.33 21.35
CA ILE A 36 8.05 -7.28 20.33
C ILE A 36 8.20 -6.72 18.90
N VAL A 37 7.98 -5.42 18.74
CA VAL A 37 8.12 -4.71 17.46
C VAL A 37 9.60 -4.48 17.13
N SER A 38 10.46 -4.24 18.13
CA SER A 38 11.91 -4.14 17.89
C SER A 38 12.50 -5.49 17.45
N SER A 39 12.15 -6.59 18.13
CA SER A 39 12.57 -7.95 17.75
C SER A 39 12.09 -8.33 16.35
N TYR A 40 10.85 -7.96 16.00
CA TYR A 40 10.31 -8.12 14.65
C TYR A 40 11.12 -7.34 13.60
N ASN A 41 11.38 -6.06 13.87
CA ASN A 41 12.12 -5.19 12.95
C ASN A 41 13.56 -5.64 12.73
N GLU A 42 14.21 -6.23 13.74
CA GLU A 42 15.60 -6.69 13.63
C GLU A 42 15.72 -8.03 12.90
N LYS A 43 14.77 -8.94 13.08
CA LYS A 43 14.91 -10.34 12.61
C LYS A 43 14.02 -10.69 11.44
N ILE A 44 12.77 -10.25 11.45
CA ILE A 44 11.75 -10.68 10.50
C ILE A 44 11.72 -9.76 9.29
N ARG A 45 11.77 -8.44 9.52
CA ARG A 45 11.72 -7.45 8.44
C ARG A 45 12.81 -7.66 7.38
N PRO A 46 14.10 -7.87 7.71
CA PRO A 46 15.12 -8.10 6.70
C PRO A 46 14.86 -9.33 5.83
N VAL A 47 14.23 -10.37 6.40
CA VAL A 47 13.88 -11.59 5.66
C VAL A 47 12.75 -11.30 4.66
N LEU A 48 11.72 -10.57 5.09
CA LEU A 48 10.61 -10.17 4.22
C LEU A 48 11.12 -9.26 3.08
N ASP A 49 11.97 -8.29 3.41
CA ASP A 49 12.59 -7.39 2.43
C ASP A 49 13.41 -8.19 1.38
N VAL A 50 14.15 -9.21 1.80
CA VAL A 50 14.89 -10.10 0.87
C VAL A 50 13.95 -10.88 -0.04
N VAL A 51 12.88 -11.48 0.50
CA VAL A 51 11.88 -12.22 -0.29
C VAL A 51 11.25 -11.31 -1.34
N GLU A 52 10.86 -10.10 -0.96
CA GLU A 52 10.27 -9.11 -1.87
C GLU A 52 11.27 -8.68 -2.95
N ASN A 53 12.52 -8.41 -2.58
CA ASN A 53 13.58 -8.04 -3.54
C ASN A 53 13.85 -9.15 -4.56
N LEU A 54 13.90 -10.41 -4.11
CA LEU A 54 14.01 -11.57 -5.00
C LEU A 54 12.80 -11.68 -5.94
N GLY A 55 11.60 -11.40 -5.42
CA GLY A 55 10.36 -11.38 -6.21
C GLY A 55 10.41 -10.38 -7.36
N ARG A 56 10.92 -9.17 -7.09
CA ARG A 56 11.10 -8.12 -8.12
C ARG A 56 12.12 -8.47 -9.18
N LEU A 57 13.13 -9.27 -8.83
CA LEU A 57 14.12 -9.80 -9.79
C LEU A 57 13.57 -10.94 -10.65
N ASN A 58 12.30 -11.34 -10.46
CA ASN A 58 11.64 -12.41 -11.19
C ASN A 58 12.39 -13.76 -11.11
N VAL A 59 13.08 -14.05 -10.00
CA VAL A 59 13.85 -15.30 -9.82
C VAL A 59 12.97 -16.56 -9.91
N ALA A 60 11.66 -16.42 -9.76
CA ALA A 60 10.70 -17.48 -10.02
C ALA A 60 10.72 -17.98 -11.46
N LYS A 61 11.04 -17.13 -12.44
CA LYS A 61 11.22 -17.53 -13.85
C LYS A 61 12.44 -18.43 -14.03
N GLU A 62 13.43 -18.31 -13.16
CA GLU A 62 14.62 -19.15 -13.11
C GLU A 62 14.40 -20.43 -12.26
N GLY A 63 13.16 -20.72 -11.88
CA GLY A 63 12.78 -21.91 -11.12
C GLY A 63 12.92 -21.78 -9.60
N ILE A 64 13.29 -20.60 -9.08
CA ILE A 64 13.40 -20.37 -7.64
C ILE A 64 12.05 -19.95 -7.08
N GLN A 65 11.39 -20.87 -6.36
CA GLN A 65 10.12 -20.58 -5.70
C GLN A 65 10.35 -19.69 -4.47
N LEU A 66 9.59 -18.60 -4.39
CA LEU A 66 9.61 -17.71 -3.24
C LEU A 66 8.42 -17.97 -2.32
N PRO A 67 8.62 -17.90 -1.00
CA PRO A 67 7.50 -18.01 -0.07
C PRO A 67 6.51 -16.86 -0.32
N THR A 68 5.24 -17.20 -0.52
CA THR A 68 4.16 -16.23 -0.72
C THR A 68 3.09 -16.44 0.33
N ILE A 69 2.59 -15.37 0.91
CA ILE A 69 1.45 -15.41 1.82
C ILE A 69 0.18 -15.35 0.97
N VAL A 70 -0.67 -16.37 1.09
CA VAL A 70 -1.94 -16.45 0.36
C VAL A 70 -3.08 -16.57 1.36
N VAL A 71 -4.10 -15.74 1.19
CA VAL A 71 -5.30 -15.75 2.02
C VAL A 71 -6.38 -16.57 1.32
N VAL A 72 -6.71 -17.72 1.90
CA VAL A 72 -7.72 -18.66 1.38
C VAL A 72 -8.79 -18.94 2.43
N GLY A 73 -9.98 -19.30 1.96
CA GLY A 73 -11.11 -19.62 2.83
C GLY A 73 -12.46 -19.43 2.13
N ASP A 74 -13.51 -19.93 2.78
CA ASP A 74 -14.87 -19.89 2.26
C ASP A 74 -15.34 -18.45 1.94
N GLN A 75 -16.31 -18.33 1.04
CA GLN A 75 -16.94 -17.04 0.76
C GLN A 75 -17.47 -16.41 2.06
N SER A 76 -17.24 -15.10 2.25
CA SER A 76 -17.69 -14.33 3.41
C SER A 76 -17.05 -14.69 4.77
N CYS A 77 -15.97 -15.48 4.82
CA CYS A 77 -15.29 -15.82 6.08
C CYS A 77 -14.36 -14.71 6.64
N GLY A 78 -14.40 -13.48 6.09
CA GLY A 78 -13.61 -12.35 6.60
C GLY A 78 -12.19 -12.20 6.03
N LYS A 79 -11.82 -12.91 4.96
CA LYS A 79 -10.49 -12.80 4.29
C LYS A 79 -10.08 -11.35 4.01
N SER A 80 -10.95 -10.62 3.31
CA SER A 80 -10.69 -9.22 2.97
C SER A 80 -10.52 -8.36 4.23
N SER A 81 -11.24 -8.64 5.32
CA SER A 81 -11.08 -7.92 6.59
C SER A 81 -9.76 -8.17 7.32
N VAL A 82 -9.18 -9.35 7.17
CA VAL A 82 -7.81 -9.61 7.63
C VAL A 82 -6.82 -8.75 6.84
N LEU A 83 -6.97 -8.69 5.50
CA LEU A 83 -6.10 -7.88 4.65
C LEU A 83 -6.27 -6.38 4.88
N GLU A 84 -7.51 -5.90 5.06
CA GLU A 84 -7.81 -4.51 5.44
C GLU A 84 -7.07 -4.13 6.73
N SER A 85 -7.11 -5.01 7.73
CA SER A 85 -6.46 -4.76 9.02
C SER A 85 -4.94 -4.72 8.92
N LEU A 86 -4.35 -5.50 8.02
CA LEU A 86 -2.90 -5.53 7.79
C LEU A 86 -2.42 -4.35 6.95
N ALA A 87 -3.22 -3.93 5.98
CA ALA A 87 -2.86 -2.89 5.02
C ALA A 87 -3.32 -1.49 5.41
N GLY A 88 -4.19 -1.36 6.42
CA GLY A 88 -4.72 -0.07 6.86
C GLY A 88 -5.65 0.60 5.85
N ILE A 89 -6.22 -0.15 4.91
CA ILE A 89 -7.08 0.38 3.85
C ILE A 89 -8.42 -0.35 3.81
N SER A 90 -9.45 0.28 3.24
CA SER A 90 -10.76 -0.35 3.03
C SER A 90 -10.83 -1.03 1.67
N LEU A 91 -11.05 -2.35 1.66
CA LEU A 91 -11.22 -3.14 0.43
C LEU A 91 -12.69 -3.13 -0.01
N PRO A 92 -12.98 -3.44 -1.29
CA PRO A 92 -14.35 -3.47 -1.78
C PRO A 92 -15.25 -4.43 -0.98
N ARG A 93 -16.42 -3.94 -0.58
CA ARG A 93 -17.48 -4.73 0.06
C ARG A 93 -18.70 -4.78 -0.85
N ARG A 94 -19.02 -5.94 -1.43
CA ARG A 94 -20.25 -6.19 -2.21
C ARG A 94 -21.07 -7.33 -1.61
N GLN A 95 -22.39 -7.29 -1.81
CA GLN A 95 -23.23 -8.48 -1.68
C GLN A 95 -22.91 -9.47 -2.82
N GLY A 96 -22.45 -10.68 -2.48
CA GLY A 96 -22.03 -11.70 -3.45
C GLY A 96 -20.56 -12.11 -3.28
N ILE A 97 -19.88 -12.49 -4.37
CA ILE A 97 -18.42 -12.68 -4.34
C ILE A 97 -17.78 -11.30 -4.37
N CYS A 98 -17.13 -10.95 -3.26
CA CYS A 98 -16.31 -9.74 -3.13
C CYS A 98 -15.08 -9.80 -4.04
N THR A 99 -14.35 -10.92 -3.99
CA THR A 99 -13.08 -11.13 -4.69
C THR A 99 -13.33 -11.98 -5.93
N ARG A 100 -13.60 -11.33 -7.08
CA ARG A 100 -13.85 -12.00 -8.39
C ARG A 100 -12.57 -12.28 -9.18
N VAL A 101 -11.47 -11.64 -8.79
CA VAL A 101 -10.14 -11.79 -9.36
C VAL A 101 -9.14 -11.86 -8.22
N PRO A 102 -8.01 -12.58 -8.34
CA PRO A 102 -6.94 -12.51 -7.35
C PRO A 102 -6.47 -11.07 -7.14
N LEU A 103 -6.32 -10.66 -5.87
CA LEU A 103 -5.75 -9.36 -5.52
C LEU A 103 -4.38 -9.58 -4.88
N ILE A 104 -3.33 -9.24 -5.60
CA ILE A 104 -1.97 -9.20 -5.08
C ILE A 104 -1.76 -7.87 -4.37
N MET A 105 -1.63 -7.90 -3.06
CA MET A 105 -1.40 -6.74 -2.23
C MET A 105 0.08 -6.66 -1.86
N ARG A 106 0.73 -5.56 -2.22
CA ARG A 106 2.14 -5.28 -1.92
C ARG A 106 2.23 -4.10 -0.98
N LEU A 107 2.57 -4.36 0.28
CA LEU A 107 2.94 -3.35 1.24
C LEU A 107 4.41 -2.99 1.00
N GLN A 108 4.69 -1.69 0.95
CA GLN A 108 6.03 -1.16 0.72
C GLN A 108 6.31 -0.07 1.74
N ASN A 109 7.37 -0.25 2.51
CA ASN A 109 7.79 0.75 3.46
C ASN A 109 8.32 1.99 2.74
N HIS A 110 7.82 3.16 3.13
CA HIS A 110 8.37 4.43 2.70
C HIS A 110 8.98 5.17 3.90
N SER A 111 10.32 5.27 3.94
CA SER A 111 11.06 5.78 5.10
C SER A 111 10.83 7.26 5.41
N LEU A 112 10.25 8.02 4.47
CA LEU A 112 9.91 9.43 4.66
C LEU A 112 8.44 9.58 5.07
N PRO A 113 8.12 10.50 5.98
CA PRO A 113 6.74 10.79 6.38
C PRO A 113 6.00 11.50 5.24
N LYS A 114 5.47 10.69 4.31
CA LYS A 114 4.55 11.13 3.26
C LYS A 114 3.20 10.47 3.47
N PRO A 115 2.10 11.06 2.95
CA PRO A 115 0.82 10.37 2.85
C PRO A 115 1.00 9.04 2.11
N ALA A 116 0.17 8.05 2.47
CA ALA A 116 0.19 6.75 1.81
C ALA A 116 -0.05 6.92 0.30
N GLU A 117 0.76 6.25 -0.52
CA GLU A 117 0.59 6.21 -1.97
C GLU A 117 -0.01 4.86 -2.36
N LEU A 118 -1.19 4.87 -2.98
CA LEU A 118 -1.84 3.65 -3.47
C LEU A 118 -1.78 3.62 -5.00
N VAL A 119 -1.33 2.48 -5.54
CA VAL A 119 -1.21 2.26 -6.98
C VAL A 119 -1.85 0.92 -7.33
N LEU A 120 -2.78 0.93 -8.27
CA LEU A 120 -3.43 -0.25 -8.81
C LEU A 120 -2.87 -0.56 -10.20
N GLU A 121 -2.41 -1.78 -10.40
CA GLU A 121 -1.83 -2.28 -11.64
C GLU A 121 -2.62 -3.49 -12.17
N PHE A 122 -2.97 -3.47 -13.45
CA PHE A 122 -3.68 -4.55 -14.15
C PHE A 122 -3.62 -4.34 -15.67
N ASN A 123 -3.59 -5.41 -16.49
CA ASN A 123 -3.54 -5.31 -17.96
C ASN A 123 -2.48 -4.30 -18.50
N ASP A 124 -1.28 -4.29 -17.90
CA ASP A 124 -0.21 -3.31 -18.22
C ASP A 124 -0.59 -1.83 -18.01
N LYS A 125 -1.72 -1.57 -17.34
CA LYS A 125 -2.16 -0.25 -16.90
C LYS A 125 -1.76 -0.02 -15.46
N THR A 126 -1.45 1.24 -15.16
CA THR A 126 -1.17 1.71 -13.80
C THR A 126 -2.07 2.89 -13.50
N SER A 127 -2.82 2.80 -12.41
CA SER A 127 -3.72 3.85 -11.93
C SER A 127 -3.35 4.24 -10.50
N ARG A 128 -3.20 5.54 -10.23
CA ARG A 128 -3.02 6.04 -8.87
C ARG A 128 -4.39 6.22 -8.21
N THR A 129 -4.48 5.86 -6.94
CA THR A 129 -5.69 6.04 -6.13
C THR A 129 -5.30 6.50 -4.73
N ASP A 130 -6.31 6.80 -3.90
CA ASP A 130 -6.19 7.08 -2.47
C ASP A 130 -7.06 6.11 -1.68
N GLU A 131 -6.98 6.17 -0.35
CA GLU A 131 -7.75 5.33 0.57
C GLU A 131 -9.27 5.48 0.42
N ALA A 132 -9.75 6.67 0.03
CA ALA A 132 -11.18 6.93 -0.14
C ALA A 132 -11.72 6.29 -1.43
N ASN A 133 -10.91 6.21 -2.49
CA ASN A 133 -11.32 5.77 -3.81
C ASN A 133 -10.81 4.37 -4.19
N VAL A 134 -9.94 3.74 -3.39
CA VAL A 134 -9.32 2.44 -3.72
C VAL A 134 -10.35 1.33 -3.94
N SER A 135 -11.42 1.31 -3.14
CA SER A 135 -12.51 0.35 -3.30
C SER A 135 -13.16 0.46 -4.69
N ASP A 136 -13.45 1.69 -5.12
CA ASP A 136 -14.08 1.93 -6.42
C ASP A 136 -13.11 1.67 -7.57
N ALA A 137 -11.83 2.01 -7.40
CA ALA A 137 -10.79 1.70 -8.38
C ALA A 137 -10.66 0.18 -8.61
N ILE A 138 -10.62 -0.61 -7.53
CA ILE A 138 -10.56 -2.08 -7.62
C ILE A 138 -11.84 -2.63 -8.28
N ASN A 139 -13.01 -2.12 -7.89
CA ASN A 139 -14.29 -2.53 -8.49
C ASN A 139 -14.32 -2.29 -10.00
N ASN A 140 -13.92 -1.09 -10.43
CA ASN A 140 -13.90 -0.71 -11.84
C ASN A 140 -12.89 -1.55 -12.64
N ALA A 141 -11.69 -1.77 -12.10
CA ALA A 141 -10.69 -2.63 -12.72
C ALA A 141 -11.17 -4.09 -12.82
N THR A 142 -11.85 -4.59 -11.79
CA THR A 142 -12.46 -5.91 -11.81
C THR A 142 -13.55 -6.01 -12.88
N ASP A 143 -14.45 -5.02 -12.95
CA ASP A 143 -15.51 -4.97 -13.96
C ASP A 143 -14.95 -4.86 -15.39
N GLU A 144 -13.78 -4.25 -15.57
CA GLU A 144 -13.07 -4.25 -16.86
C GLU A 144 -12.54 -5.65 -17.24
N LEU A 145 -12.04 -6.42 -16.27
CA LEU A 145 -11.50 -7.76 -16.50
C LEU A 145 -12.56 -8.83 -16.76
N VAL A 146 -13.67 -8.79 -16.02
CA VAL A 146 -14.68 -9.88 -16.03
C VAL A 146 -16.08 -9.43 -16.43
N GLY A 147 -16.26 -8.14 -16.74
CA GLY A 147 -17.56 -7.52 -16.99
C GLY A 147 -18.35 -7.24 -15.70
N GLY A 148 -19.48 -6.54 -15.83
CA GLY A 148 -20.36 -6.18 -14.70
C GLY A 148 -21.15 -7.33 -14.07
N GLY A 149 -20.94 -8.58 -14.53
CA GLY A 149 -21.59 -9.78 -14.01
C GLY A 149 -20.90 -10.36 -12.78
N LYS A 150 -21.27 -11.59 -12.37
CA LYS A 150 -20.59 -12.32 -11.27
C LYS A 150 -19.53 -13.30 -11.77
N GLY A 151 -18.91 -12.98 -12.91
CA GLY A 151 -17.81 -13.76 -13.48
C GLY A 151 -16.57 -13.73 -12.60
N ILE A 152 -15.69 -14.71 -12.79
CA ILE A 152 -14.40 -14.83 -12.11
C ILE A 152 -13.31 -14.90 -13.18
N SER A 153 -12.12 -14.38 -12.88
CA SER A 153 -10.95 -14.52 -13.73
C SER A 153 -9.72 -14.82 -12.89
N ASN A 154 -8.77 -15.55 -13.49
CA ASN A 154 -7.46 -15.82 -12.91
C ASN A 154 -6.45 -14.68 -13.17
N HIS A 155 -6.85 -13.63 -13.90
CA HIS A 155 -5.99 -12.48 -14.16
C HIS A 155 -5.93 -11.58 -12.92
N PRO A 156 -4.76 -11.41 -12.27
CA PRO A 156 -4.67 -10.72 -11.00
C PRO A 156 -4.73 -9.20 -11.15
N LEU A 157 -5.25 -8.53 -10.13
CA LEU A 157 -4.99 -7.11 -9.86
C LEU A 157 -3.82 -7.00 -8.88
N THR A 158 -2.92 -6.04 -9.07
CA THR A 158 -1.88 -5.73 -8.08
C THR A 158 -2.14 -4.38 -7.44
N LEU A 159 -2.35 -4.35 -6.12
CA LEU A 159 -2.45 -3.13 -5.34
C LEU A 159 -1.16 -2.92 -4.54
N ILE A 160 -0.45 -1.83 -4.83
CA ILE A 160 0.73 -1.40 -4.11
C ILE A 160 0.31 -0.33 -3.10
N VAL A 161 0.58 -0.57 -1.82
CA VAL A 161 0.35 0.37 -0.72
C VAL A 161 1.71 0.79 -0.18
N LYS A 162 2.11 2.02 -0.46
CA LYS A 162 3.35 2.59 0.07
C LYS A 162 3.04 3.45 1.29
N GLU A 163 3.49 3.04 2.45
CA GLU A 163 3.22 3.76 3.69
C GLU A 163 4.44 3.69 4.63
N ASN A 164 4.58 4.67 5.51
CA ASN A 164 5.64 4.64 6.51
C ASN A 164 5.26 3.69 7.65
N GLY A 165 6.14 2.73 7.96
CA GLY A 165 5.98 1.84 9.11
C GLY A 165 5.40 0.47 8.77
N VAL A 166 4.91 0.25 7.55
CA VAL A 166 4.53 -1.08 7.07
C VAL A 166 5.77 -1.90 6.69
N PRO A 167 5.75 -3.25 6.80
CA PRO A 167 6.82 -4.09 6.27
C PRO A 167 6.76 -4.16 4.73
N ASP A 168 7.90 -4.48 4.08
CA ASP A 168 7.86 -4.90 2.69
C ASP A 168 7.28 -6.31 2.64
N LEU A 169 6.01 -6.44 2.23
CA LEU A 169 5.27 -7.69 2.29
C LEU A 169 4.31 -7.82 1.11
N THR A 170 4.37 -8.95 0.43
CA THR A 170 3.42 -9.31 -0.62
C THR A 170 2.48 -10.42 -0.14
N MET A 171 1.17 -10.19 -0.30
CA MET A 171 0.10 -11.13 0.02
C MET A 171 -0.84 -11.28 -1.18
N ALA A 172 -1.48 -12.43 -1.33
CA ALA A 172 -2.51 -12.65 -2.34
C ALA A 172 -3.87 -12.95 -1.69
N ASP A 173 -4.89 -12.15 -2.00
CA ASP A 173 -6.30 -12.49 -1.74
C ASP A 173 -6.84 -13.30 -2.90
N LEU A 174 -7.41 -14.47 -2.62
CA LEU A 174 -8.02 -15.30 -3.64
C LEU A 174 -9.55 -15.30 -3.52
N PRO A 175 -10.27 -15.53 -4.64
CA PRO A 175 -11.71 -15.74 -4.59
C PRO A 175 -12.13 -16.75 -3.51
N GLY A 176 -13.13 -16.36 -2.72
CA GLY A 176 -13.61 -17.22 -1.63
C GLY A 176 -14.28 -18.47 -2.15
N ILE A 177 -13.96 -19.62 -1.56
CA ILE A 177 -14.51 -20.92 -1.99
C ILE A 177 -16.04 -20.90 -1.80
N THR A 178 -16.77 -21.17 -2.87
CA THR A 178 -18.22 -21.39 -2.82
C THR A 178 -18.57 -22.72 -3.46
N ARG A 179 -19.39 -23.51 -2.76
CA ARG A 179 -19.83 -24.85 -3.22
C ARG A 179 -21.17 -24.83 -3.92
N VAL A 180 -21.95 -23.76 -3.72
CA VAL A 180 -23.28 -23.60 -4.29
C VAL A 180 -23.33 -22.22 -4.96
N PRO A 181 -23.53 -22.15 -6.28
CA PRO A 181 -23.68 -20.89 -6.98
C PRO A 181 -24.85 -20.09 -6.39
N VAL A 182 -24.63 -18.82 -6.08
CA VAL A 182 -25.73 -17.88 -5.78
C VAL A 182 -26.17 -17.18 -7.07
N HIS A 183 -27.43 -16.72 -7.14
CA HIS A 183 -28.03 -16.15 -8.35
C HIS A 183 -27.09 -15.25 -9.17
N GLY A 184 -26.87 -15.60 -10.43
CA GLY A 184 -26.02 -14.86 -11.37
C GLY A 184 -24.56 -15.30 -11.41
N GLN A 185 -24.13 -16.24 -10.57
CA GLN A 185 -22.84 -16.92 -10.71
C GLN A 185 -22.93 -18.06 -11.73
N PRO A 186 -21.82 -18.39 -12.40
CA PRO A 186 -21.77 -19.57 -13.28
C PRO A 186 -21.90 -20.87 -12.46
N GLU A 187 -22.49 -21.92 -13.05
CA GLU A 187 -22.69 -23.20 -12.35
C GLU A 187 -21.37 -23.87 -11.96
N ASN A 188 -20.33 -23.69 -12.76
CA ASN A 188 -18.97 -24.20 -12.52
C ASN A 188 -18.09 -23.24 -11.70
N VAL A 189 -18.68 -22.32 -10.92
CA VAL A 189 -17.92 -21.35 -10.11
C VAL A 189 -16.94 -22.03 -9.14
N TYR A 190 -17.31 -23.19 -8.59
CA TYR A 190 -16.45 -23.96 -7.71
C TYR A 190 -15.17 -24.41 -8.43
N ASP A 191 -15.31 -24.98 -9.63
CA ASP A 191 -14.17 -25.46 -10.43
C ASP A 191 -13.27 -24.28 -10.84
N GLN A 192 -13.85 -23.15 -11.26
CA GLN A 192 -13.08 -21.95 -11.59
C GLN A 192 -12.26 -21.43 -10.40
N ILE A 193 -12.85 -21.40 -9.20
CA ILE A 193 -12.13 -20.97 -7.99
C ILE A 193 -11.05 -21.99 -7.62
N LYS A 194 -11.34 -23.28 -7.77
CA LYS A 194 -10.38 -24.35 -7.51
C LYS A 194 -9.16 -24.23 -8.42
N ASP A 195 -9.35 -23.97 -9.70
CA ASP A 195 -8.27 -23.78 -10.69
C ASP A 195 -7.44 -22.51 -10.44
N ILE A 196 -7.98 -21.52 -9.71
CA ILE A 196 -7.23 -20.33 -9.28
C ILE A 196 -6.35 -20.65 -8.06
N ILE A 197 -6.80 -21.55 -7.19
CA ILE A 197 -6.13 -21.89 -5.93
C ILE A 197 -5.11 -23.02 -6.10
N MET A 198 -5.42 -24.03 -6.93
CA MET A 198 -4.67 -25.29 -7.08
C MET A 198 -3.91 -25.36 -8.39
#